data_AF-A0A949P618-F1
#
_entry.id   AF-A0A949P618-F1
#
_cell.length_a   1.000
_cell.length_b   1.000
_cell.length_c   1.000
_cell.angle_alpha   90.00
_cell.angle_beta   90.00
_cell.angle_gamma   90.00
#
_symmetry.space_group_name_H-M   'P 1'
#
loop_
_entity.id
_entity.type
_entity.pdbx_description
1 polymer ?
#
loop_
_entity_poly.entity_id
_entity_poly.type
_entity_poly.pdbx_seq_one_letter_code
_entity_poly.pdbx_strand_id
1 'polypeptide(L)'
;MKIPLLKKLSPSQKKGQKFESFSEAYLKKRGLRPITRNFSCRHGEIDLIMQDAQTLVFIEVRYRNNSQFGNALDSITLAKQARIIKTAHYYLQTNRWTNKLFCRFDAMGISGQDSLETQQAENLKVEWVKDAFTLP
;
A
#
# COMPACT_ATOMS: atom_id res chain seq x y z
N MET A 1 -10.30 31.55 -4.35
CA MET A 1 -10.51 30.08 -4.35
C MET A 1 -9.73 29.47 -5.52
N LYS A 2 -8.72 28.63 -5.27
CA LYS A 2 -8.03 27.89 -6.34
C LYS A 2 -8.83 26.62 -6.59
N ILE A 3 -9.46 26.52 -7.76
CA ILE A 3 -9.99 25.26 -8.28
C ILE A 3 -8.77 24.33 -8.44
N PRO A 4 -8.71 23.15 -7.80
CA PRO A 4 -7.57 22.28 -7.99
C PRO A 4 -7.61 21.75 -9.43
N LEU A 5 -6.57 22.07 -10.21
CA LEU A 5 -6.35 21.48 -11.52
C LEU A 5 -6.39 19.95 -11.39
N LEU A 6 -7.36 19.31 -12.06
CA LEU A 6 -7.40 17.86 -12.23
C LEU A 6 -6.12 17.43 -12.95
N LYS A 7 -5.12 17.00 -12.17
CA LYS A 7 -3.83 16.55 -12.70
C LYS A 7 -4.06 15.24 -13.45
N LYS A 8 -3.86 15.22 -14.78
CA LYS A 8 -3.93 13.99 -15.57
C LYS A 8 -2.87 13.00 -15.07
N LEU A 9 -3.31 11.80 -14.67
CA LEU A 9 -2.44 10.71 -14.23
C LEU A 9 -1.67 10.10 -15.40
N SER A 10 -0.39 9.80 -15.19
CA SER A 10 0.41 9.03 -16.15
C SER A 10 -0.10 7.58 -16.29
N PRO A 11 0.23 6.87 -17.38
CA PRO A 11 -0.13 5.46 -17.53
C PRO A 11 0.34 4.59 -16.35
N SER A 12 1.56 4.85 -15.85
CA SER A 12 2.10 4.15 -14.68
C SER A 12 1.30 4.44 -13.40
N GLN A 13 0.84 5.68 -13.21
CA GLN A 13 0.04 6.06 -12.04
C GLN A 13 -1.36 5.45 -12.09
N LYS A 14 -2.00 5.42 -13.27
CA LYS A 14 -3.29 4.73 -13.45
C LYS A 14 -3.16 3.24 -13.16
N LYS A 15 -2.06 2.63 -13.62
CA LYS A 15 -1.75 1.24 -13.33
C LYS A 15 -1.54 1.00 -11.83
N GLY A 16 -0.79 1.87 -11.14
CA GLY A 16 -0.66 1.84 -9.68
C GLY A 16 -2.01 1.83 -8.96
N GLN A 17 -2.88 2.79 -9.29
CA GLN A 17 -4.23 2.88 -8.70
C GLN A 17 -5.10 1.64 -8.92
N LYS A 18 -4.94 0.99 -10.08
CA LYS A 18 -5.63 -0.28 -10.40
C LYS A 18 -5.21 -1.37 -9.41
N PHE A 19 -3.90 -1.54 -9.21
CA PHE A 19 -3.38 -2.56 -8.30
C PHE A 19 -3.57 -2.22 -6.83
N GLU A 20 -3.57 -0.94 -6.45
CA GLU A 20 -3.97 -0.49 -5.11
C GLU A 20 -5.44 -0.83 -4.83
N SER A 21 -6.33 -0.61 -5.81
CA SER A 21 -7.76 -0.92 -5.67
C SER A 21 -8.00 -2.43 -5.57
N PHE A 22 -7.30 -3.23 -6.37
CA PHE A 22 -7.31 -4.69 -6.25
C PHE A 22 -6.78 -5.15 -4.88
N SER A 23 -5.67 -4.55 -4.42
CA SER A 23 -5.05 -4.84 -3.13
C SER A 23 -6.01 -4.59 -1.98
N GLU A 24 -6.68 -3.43 -1.96
CA GLU A 24 -7.68 -3.16 -0.94
C GLU A 24 -8.81 -4.19 -0.98
N ALA A 25 -9.36 -4.50 -2.16
CA ALA A 25 -10.43 -5.48 -2.28
C ALA A 25 -10.00 -6.87 -1.77
N TYR A 26 -8.77 -7.28 -2.07
CA TYR A 26 -8.18 -8.53 -1.60
C TYR A 26 -8.02 -8.56 -0.07
N LEU A 27 -7.55 -7.47 0.53
CA LEU A 27 -7.33 -7.34 1.97
C LEU A 27 -8.66 -7.22 2.75
N LYS A 28 -9.66 -6.54 2.17
CA LYS A 28 -11.02 -6.48 2.71
C LYS A 28 -11.65 -7.85 2.85
N LYS A 29 -11.51 -8.69 1.82
CA LYS A 29 -11.98 -10.10 1.87
C LYS A 29 -11.29 -10.92 2.96
N ARG A 30 -10.14 -10.46 3.47
CA ARG A 30 -9.36 -11.08 4.56
C ARG A 30 -9.54 -10.40 5.91
N GLY A 31 -10.55 -9.53 6.04
CA GLY A 31 -10.96 -8.95 7.31
C GLY A 31 -10.38 -7.57 7.63
N LEU A 32 -9.50 -7.00 6.78
CA LEU A 32 -8.99 -5.65 6.98
C LEU A 32 -10.06 -4.61 6.61
N ARG A 33 -10.20 -3.58 7.45
CA ARG A 33 -11.09 -2.45 7.18
C ARG A 33 -10.31 -1.27 6.57
N PRO A 34 -10.73 -0.70 5.44
CA PRO A 34 -10.02 0.43 4.83
C PRO A 34 -10.15 1.70 5.67
N ILE A 35 -9.05 2.45 5.83
CA ILE A 35 -9.05 3.77 6.49
C ILE A 35 -8.61 4.88 5.54
N THR A 36 -7.50 4.72 4.82
CA THR A 36 -7.00 5.74 3.89
C THR A 36 -6.28 5.08 2.72
N ARG A 37 -6.43 5.65 1.52
CA ARG A 37 -5.64 5.28 0.33
C ARG A 37 -4.76 6.45 -0.09
N ASN A 38 -3.59 6.16 -0.67
CA ASN A 38 -2.70 7.13 -1.29
C ASN A 38 -2.39 8.32 -0.38
N PHE A 39 -2.05 8.02 0.89
CA PHE A 39 -1.68 9.05 1.83
C PHE A 39 -0.32 9.61 1.43
N SER A 40 -0.22 10.93 1.27
CA SER A 40 1.00 11.62 0.88
C SER A 40 1.28 12.78 1.82
N CYS A 41 2.54 12.93 2.21
CA CYS A 41 3.03 14.07 2.96
C CYS A 41 4.46 14.42 2.53
N ARG A 42 5.06 15.44 3.15
CA ARG A 42 6.44 15.88 2.85
C ARG A 42 7.52 14.80 3.02
N HIS A 43 7.23 13.70 3.73
CA HIS A 43 8.18 12.60 3.95
C HIS A 43 8.09 11.49 2.89
N GLY A 44 6.93 11.35 2.22
CA GLY A 44 6.68 10.26 1.31
C GLY A 44 5.21 9.89 1.24
N GLU A 45 4.96 8.67 0.80
CA GLU A 45 3.64 8.14 0.48
C GLU A 45 3.43 6.79 1.16
N ILE A 46 2.16 6.46 1.44
CA ILE A 46 1.71 5.14 1.89
C ILE A 46 0.48 4.79 1.05
N ASP A 47 0.55 3.65 0.37
CA ASP A 47 -0.46 3.24 -0.61
C ASP A 47 -1.80 2.93 0.06
N LEU A 48 -1.79 2.11 1.11
CA LEU A 48 -2.99 1.77 1.88
C LEU A 48 -2.74 1.86 3.39
N ILE A 49 -3.70 2.43 4.10
CA ILE A 49 -3.80 2.41 5.56
C ILE A 49 -5.10 1.70 5.91
N MET A 50 -5.01 0.60 6.64
CA MET A 50 -6.15 -0.24 6.98
C MET A 50 -6.14 -0.62 8.47
N GLN A 51 -7.24 -1.15 8.96
CA GLN A 51 -7.40 -1.60 10.34
C GLN A 51 -7.58 -3.12 10.40
N ASP A 52 -6.75 -3.76 11.21
CA ASP A 52 -6.80 -5.18 11.57
C ASP A 52 -7.02 -5.29 13.08
N ALA A 53 -8.27 -5.48 13.49
CA ALA A 53 -8.70 -5.35 14.90
C ALA A 53 -8.24 -4.02 15.55
N GLN A 54 -7.32 -4.08 16.51
CA GLN A 54 -6.74 -2.93 17.23
C GLN A 54 -5.43 -2.42 16.60
N THR A 55 -5.07 -2.92 15.42
CA THR A 55 -3.83 -2.60 14.72
C THR A 55 -4.11 -1.71 13.52
N LEU A 56 -3.42 -0.57 13.45
CA LEU A 56 -3.32 0.22 12.24
C LEU A 56 -2.21 -0.36 11.35
N VAL A 57 -2.58 -0.74 10.14
CA VAL A 57 -1.71 -1.42 9.19
C VAL A 57 -1.37 -0.46 8.06
N PHE A 58 -0.08 -0.16 7.91
CA PHE A 58 0.45 0.63 6.81
C PHE A 58 0.99 -0.33 5.75
N ILE A 59 0.38 -0.35 4.56
CA ILE A 59 0.67 -1.33 3.53
C ILE A 59 1.30 -0.63 2.31
N GLU A 60 2.44 -1.15 1.89
CA GLU A 60 3.09 -0.84 0.62
C GLU A 60 2.64 -1.86 -0.45
N VAL A 61 2.15 -1.37 -1.59
CA VAL A 61 1.67 -2.20 -2.72
C VAL A 61 2.69 -2.16 -3.85
N ARG A 62 3.06 -3.34 -4.35
CA ARG A 62 4.05 -3.51 -5.40
C ARG A 62 3.51 -4.43 -6.48
N TYR A 63 3.34 -3.89 -7.69
CA TYR A 63 3.00 -4.69 -8.87
C TYR A 63 4.21 -4.86 -9.80
N ARG A 64 4.35 -6.07 -10.36
CA ARG A 64 5.31 -6.38 -11.43
C ARG A 64 4.66 -7.25 -12.50
N ASN A 65 4.97 -6.98 -13.77
CA ASN A 65 4.44 -7.76 -14.89
C ASN A 65 5.09 -9.16 -15.00
N ASN A 66 6.37 -9.28 -14.63
CA ASN A 66 7.13 -10.53 -14.73
C ASN A 66 7.34 -11.14 -13.33
N SER A 67 7.09 -12.44 -13.20
CA SER A 67 7.17 -13.19 -11.93
C SER A 67 8.59 -13.63 -11.54
N GLN A 68 9.60 -13.35 -12.38
CA GLN A 68 10.96 -13.87 -12.21
C GLN A 68 11.85 -13.13 -11.18
N PHE A 69 11.38 -12.04 -10.55
CA PHE A 69 12.24 -11.20 -9.69
C PHE A 69 11.67 -10.93 -8.29
N GLY A 70 12.26 -11.61 -7.30
CA GLY A 70 12.31 -11.26 -5.86
C GLY A 70 10.98 -11.24 -5.10
N ASN A 71 11.06 -11.51 -3.79
CA ASN A 71 9.93 -11.35 -2.86
C ASN A 71 9.48 -9.87 -2.83
N ALA A 72 8.21 -9.60 -2.52
CA ALA A 72 7.74 -8.26 -2.16
C ALA A 72 8.68 -7.54 -1.18
N LEU A 73 9.22 -8.26 -0.19
CA LEU A 73 10.18 -7.74 0.81
C LEU A 73 11.49 -7.24 0.21
N ASP A 74 12.06 -7.94 -0.79
CA ASP A 74 13.33 -7.58 -1.43
C ASP A 74 13.26 -6.19 -2.09
N SER A 75 12.03 -5.73 -2.39
CA SER A 75 11.76 -4.42 -3.00
C SER A 75 11.62 -3.27 -1.99
N ILE A 76 11.58 -3.57 -0.68
CA ILE A 76 11.43 -2.60 0.40
C ILE A 76 12.76 -2.39 1.09
N THR A 77 13.63 -1.62 0.41
CA THR A 77 14.95 -1.24 0.93
C THR A 77 14.85 -0.51 2.27
N LEU A 78 15.92 -0.55 3.07
CA LEU A 78 16.00 0.19 4.36
C LEU A 78 15.64 1.67 4.22
N ALA A 79 16.06 2.31 3.12
CA ALA A 79 15.72 3.70 2.84
C ALA A 79 14.21 3.90 2.62
N LYS A 80 13.53 2.93 1.98
CA LYS A 80 12.08 2.95 1.80
C LYS A 80 11.36 2.69 3.13
N GLN A 81 11.81 1.72 3.92
CA GLN A 81 11.27 1.45 5.26
C GLN A 81 11.32 2.72 6.11
N ALA A 82 12.48 3.38 6.19
CA ALA A 82 12.64 4.62 6.94
C ALA A 82 11.71 5.75 6.48
N ARG A 83 11.44 5.85 5.17
CA ARG A 83 10.47 6.81 4.63
C ARG A 83 9.04 6.47 5.02
N ILE A 84 8.63 5.21 4.88
CA ILE A 84 7.29 4.74 5.26
C ILE A 84 7.04 4.98 6.75
N ILE A 85 8.02 4.67 7.60
CA ILE A 85 7.97 4.92 9.05
C ILE A 85 7.75 6.41 9.35
N LYS A 86 8.53 7.30 8.73
CA LYS A 86 8.36 8.76 8.92
C LYS A 86 6.99 9.25 8.44
N THR A 87 6.51 8.72 7.33
CA THR A 87 5.17 9.05 6.80
C THR A 87 4.07 8.55 7.73
N ALA A 88 4.21 7.34 8.30
CA ALA A 88 3.27 6.76 9.26
C ALA A 88 3.23 7.57 10.56
N HIS A 89 4.38 7.96 11.12
CA HIS A 89 4.42 8.86 12.28
C HIS A 89 3.70 10.18 12.02
N TYR A 90 3.92 10.78 10.84
CA TYR A 90 3.21 12.00 10.47
C TYR A 90 1.70 11.77 10.41
N TYR A 91 1.25 10.67 9.77
CA TYR A 91 -0.16 10.29 9.74
C TYR A 91 -0.78 10.16 11.13
N LEU A 92 -0.10 9.47 12.05
CA LEU A 92 -0.58 9.25 13.42
C LEU A 92 -0.72 10.57 14.18
N GLN A 93 0.25 11.48 14.04
CA GLN A 93 0.22 12.80 14.66
C GLN A 93 -0.92 13.67 14.12
N THR A 94 -1.08 13.74 12.79
CA THR A 94 -2.11 14.59 12.18
C THR A 94 -3.52 14.13 12.50
N ASN A 95 -3.72 12.82 12.66
CA ASN A 95 -5.02 12.22 12.90
C ASN A 95 -5.27 11.91 14.39
N ARG A 96 -4.38 12.34 15.30
CA ARG A 96 -4.50 12.15 16.77
C ARG A 96 -4.62 10.69 17.21
N TRP A 97 -3.98 9.75 16.51
CA TRP A 97 -3.96 8.31 16.85
C TRP A 97 -2.84 7.93 17.83
N THR A 98 -2.16 8.91 18.43
CA THR A 98 -0.87 8.73 19.11
C THR A 98 -0.89 7.83 20.34
N ASN A 99 -2.07 7.52 20.91
CA ASN A 99 -2.17 6.90 22.24
C ASN A 99 -2.96 5.57 22.29
N LYS A 100 -3.39 4.96 21.16
CA LYS A 100 -4.39 3.87 21.23
C LYS A 100 -4.27 2.68 20.27
N LEU A 101 -3.33 2.63 19.32
CA LEU A 101 -3.28 1.51 18.37
C LEU A 101 -1.88 0.91 18.23
N PHE A 102 -1.85 -0.43 18.13
CA PHE A 102 -0.70 -1.15 17.60
C PHE A 102 -0.49 -0.72 16.14
N CYS A 103 0.76 -0.65 15.69
CA CYS A 103 1.09 -0.34 14.31
C CYS A 103 1.80 -1.53 13.68
N ARG A 104 1.44 -1.86 12.45
CA ARG A 104 2.08 -2.90 11.65
C ARG A 104 2.40 -2.37 10.26
N PHE A 105 3.54 -2.78 9.71
CA PHE A 105 3.91 -2.47 8.34
C PHE A 105 3.84 -3.73 7.50
N ASP A 106 2.96 -3.74 6.50
CA ASP A 106 2.76 -4.87 5.61
C ASP A 106 3.31 -4.56 4.21
N ALA A 107 3.66 -5.61 3.48
CA ALA A 107 4.03 -5.55 2.08
C ALA A 107 3.05 -6.41 1.26
N MET A 108 2.61 -5.88 0.13
CA MET A 108 1.77 -6.62 -0.81
C MET A 108 2.42 -6.65 -2.19
N GLY A 109 2.90 -7.82 -2.59
CA GLY A 109 3.40 -8.11 -3.92
C GLY A 109 2.30 -8.66 -4.82
N ILE A 110 2.16 -8.11 -6.03
CA ILE A 110 1.29 -8.62 -7.07
C ILE A 110 2.14 -8.85 -8.31
N SER A 111 2.08 -10.06 -8.86
CA SER A 111 2.81 -10.42 -10.07
C SER A 111 1.96 -11.16 -11.08
N GLY A 112 2.26 -10.96 -12.36
CA GLY A 112 1.56 -11.58 -13.48
C GLY A 112 1.17 -10.57 -14.55
N GLN A 113 0.72 -11.10 -15.68
CA GLN A 113 0.20 -10.26 -16.76
C GLN A 113 -0.95 -9.39 -16.23
N ASP A 114 -0.94 -8.12 -16.63
CA ASP A 114 -2.01 -7.18 -16.29
C ASP A 114 -3.30 -7.58 -16.98
N SER A 115 -4.02 -8.52 -16.37
CA SER A 115 -5.31 -9.02 -16.82
C SER A 115 -6.46 -8.42 -16.04
N LEU A 116 -6.23 -7.41 -15.18
CA LEU A 116 -7.30 -6.77 -14.41
C LEU A 116 -8.33 -6.01 -15.28
N GLU A 117 -8.12 -5.92 -16.60
CA GLU A 117 -9.08 -5.39 -17.58
C GLU A 117 -9.93 -6.48 -18.24
N THR A 118 -9.40 -7.69 -18.39
CA THR A 118 -10.13 -8.85 -18.88
C THR A 118 -10.70 -9.62 -17.70
N GLN A 119 -11.82 -10.31 -17.86
CA GLN A 119 -12.43 -11.12 -16.78
C GLN A 119 -11.58 -12.37 -16.41
N GLN A 120 -10.28 -12.36 -16.71
CA GLN A 120 -9.30 -13.42 -16.50
C GLN A 120 -8.26 -12.98 -15.46
N ALA A 121 -8.72 -12.57 -14.27
CA ALA A 121 -7.86 -12.24 -13.12
C ALA A 121 -7.12 -13.47 -12.54
N GLU A 122 -7.26 -14.65 -13.16
CA GLU A 122 -6.82 -15.95 -12.64
C GLU A 122 -5.29 -16.12 -12.60
N ASN A 123 -4.53 -15.29 -13.33
CA ASN A 123 -3.08 -15.40 -13.41
C ASN A 123 -2.31 -14.44 -12.48
N LEU A 124 -3.00 -13.67 -11.63
CA LEU A 124 -2.31 -12.82 -10.66
C LEU A 124 -1.89 -13.62 -9.43
N LYS A 125 -0.59 -13.69 -9.22
CA LYS A 125 -0.02 -14.18 -7.96
C LYS A 125 0.02 -13.01 -6.98
N VAL A 126 -0.59 -13.22 -5.81
CA VAL A 126 -0.59 -12.26 -4.71
C VAL A 126 0.22 -12.81 -3.56
N GLU A 127 1.18 -12.02 -3.08
CA GLU A 127 1.98 -12.24 -1.88
C GLU A 127 1.65 -11.12 -0.89
N TRP A 128 1.12 -11.47 0.28
CA TRP A 128 0.90 -10.53 1.37
C TRP A 128 1.77 -10.94 2.55
N VAL A 129 2.75 -10.10 2.85
CA VAL A 129 3.66 -10.30 3.99
C VAL A 129 3.23 -9.36 5.10
N LYS A 130 2.73 -9.95 6.19
CA LYS A 130 2.49 -9.24 7.43
C LYS A 130 3.80 -8.97 8.16
N ASP A 131 3.87 -7.86 8.88
CA ASP A 131 5.07 -7.49 9.65
C ASP A 131 6.34 -7.48 8.77
N ALA A 132 6.18 -6.96 7.55
CA ALA A 132 7.23 -6.91 6.53
C ALA A 132 8.50 -6.23 7.01
N PHE A 133 8.35 -5.27 7.92
CA PHE A 133 9.44 -4.68 8.69
C PHE A 133 8.87 -4.05 9.96
N THR A 134 9.73 -3.84 10.95
CA THR A 134 9.36 -3.23 12.22
C THR A 134 9.92 -1.81 12.31
N LEU A 135 9.40 -1.05 13.29
CA LEU A 135 10.14 0.11 13.78
C LEU A 135 11.47 -0.40 14.37
N PRO A 136 12.61 0.26 14.08
CA PRO A 136 13.86 -0.04 14.76
C PRO A 136 13.80 0.23 16.26
#